data_AF-A0A165ZG04-F1
#
_entry.id   AF-A0A165ZG04-F1
#
_cell.length_a   1.000
_cell.length_b   1.000
_cell.length_c   1.000
_cell.angle_alpha   90.00
_cell.angle_beta   90.00
_cell.angle_gamma   90.00
#
_symmetry.space_group_name_H-M   'P 1'
#
loop_
_entity.id
_entity.type
_entity.pdbx_description
1 polymer ?
#
loop_
_entity_poly.entity_id
_entity_poly.type
_entity_poly.pdbx_seq_one_letter_code
_entity_poly.pdbx_strand_id
1 'polypeptide(L)'
;MPQHWRNDYSSNIQPQFLRPILRVTFTVFSIIAFGQPTLETQWRIINDAGVFTQEKERLSKMVGTVNVVVFHFQATLLLATTAAFITTDPPEAGILNYTRRGPYICLIASFFLFLGGIIVGCAVQFALTSCTSEWIRDTLMGTRFRVWTMMLLLGYPFMAIAVAASVNIIGQTAPLLAHRSSLTRSFRPTNGGMEFP
;
A
#
# COMPACT_ATOMS: atom_id res chain seq x y z
N MET A 1 14.03 13.88 24.31
CA MET A 1 14.09 13.43 22.90
C MET A 1 15.28 14.05 22.17
N PRO A 2 16.11 13.26 21.46
CA PRO A 2 17.25 13.74 20.68
C PRO A 2 16.86 14.64 19.50
N GLN A 3 17.76 15.54 19.06
CA GLN A 3 17.49 16.47 17.94
C GLN A 3 17.21 15.77 16.61
N HIS A 4 17.69 14.54 16.41
CA HIS A 4 17.44 13.78 15.19
C HIS A 4 16.07 13.12 15.11
N TRP A 5 15.32 13.10 16.20
CA TRP A 5 13.94 12.62 16.17
C TRP A 5 12.93 13.74 15.94
N ARG A 6 13.31 14.99 16.21
CA ARG A 6 12.41 16.12 16.08
C ARG A 6 12.09 16.33 14.61
N ASN A 7 10.81 16.53 14.29
CA ASN A 7 10.32 16.93 12.97
C ASN A 7 10.63 18.41 12.67
N ASP A 8 11.72 18.91 13.25
CA ASP A 8 12.27 20.23 13.02
C ASP A 8 13.35 20.07 11.97
N TYR A 9 12.91 20.10 10.71
CA TYR A 9 13.81 20.35 9.60
C TYR A 9 14.39 21.74 9.80
N SER A 10 15.69 21.78 10.13
CA SER A 10 16.43 23.03 10.27
C SER A 10 16.26 23.85 9.00
N SER A 11 16.29 25.17 9.14
CA SER A 11 16.12 26.17 8.07
C SER A 11 17.08 26.00 6.89
N ASN A 12 18.03 25.06 6.96
CA ASN A 12 19.05 24.80 5.95
C ASN A 12 18.59 23.84 4.84
N ILE A 13 17.37 23.29 4.89
CA ILE A 13 16.83 22.49 3.77
C ILE A 13 16.23 23.42 2.72
N GLN A 14 17.04 23.78 1.71
CA GLN A 14 16.56 24.32 0.44
C GLN A 14 16.18 23.13 -0.45
N PRO A 15 14.97 23.06 -1.04
CA PRO A 15 13.98 24.11 -1.30
C PRO A 15 12.83 24.22 -0.27
N GLN A 16 12.27 25.43 -0.08
CA GLN A 16 11.20 25.70 0.88
C GLN A 16 9.90 24.91 0.61
N PHE A 17 9.59 24.57 -0.65
CA PHE A 17 8.40 23.80 -1.02
C PHE A 17 8.46 22.33 -0.58
N LEU A 18 9.65 21.77 -0.38
CA LEU A 18 9.81 20.38 0.06
C LEU A 18 9.50 20.21 1.55
N ARG A 19 9.59 21.30 2.33
CA ARG A 19 9.34 21.30 3.78
C ARG A 19 7.92 20.86 4.17
N PRO A 20 6.83 21.42 3.60
CA PRO A 20 5.49 20.94 3.91
C PRO A 20 5.28 19.49 3.46
N ILE A 21 5.84 19.08 2.31
CA ILE A 21 5.71 17.70 1.80
C ILE A 21 6.41 16.71 2.73
N LEU A 22 7.64 16.99 3.15
CA LEU A 22 8.38 16.17 4.11
C LEU A 22 7.67 16.10 5.46
N ARG A 23 7.12 17.22 5.93
CA ARG A 23 6.37 17.25 7.19
C ARG A 23 5.10 16.41 7.11
N VAL A 24 4.32 16.55 6.03
CA VAL A 24 3.09 15.79 5.81
C VAL A 24 3.40 14.31 5.63
N THR A 25 4.37 13.95 4.79
CA THR A 25 4.75 12.54 4.59
C THR A 25 5.26 11.92 5.89
N PHE A 26 6.08 12.63 6.66
CA PHE A 26 6.51 12.18 7.98
C PHE A 26 5.35 11.97 8.95
N THR A 27 4.39 12.90 9.01
CA THR A 27 3.19 12.77 9.85
C THR A 27 2.32 11.59 9.41
N VAL A 28 2.09 11.44 8.11
CA VAL A 28 1.33 10.32 7.55
C VAL A 28 2.03 9.00 7.88
N PHE A 29 3.34 8.89 7.68
CA PHE A 29 4.09 7.69 8.05
C PHE A 29 4.10 7.45 9.56
N SER A 30 4.15 8.49 10.39
CA SER A 30 4.06 8.36 11.86
C SER A 30 2.70 7.79 12.28
N ILE A 31 1.63 8.28 11.66
CA ILE A 31 0.26 7.81 11.91
C ILE A 31 0.10 6.36 11.45
N ILE A 32 0.61 6.02 10.26
CA ILE A 32 0.51 4.64 9.74
C ILE A 32 1.35 3.68 10.60
N ALA A 33 2.59 4.04 10.93
CA ALA A 33 3.51 3.16 11.65
C ALA A 33 3.16 3.02 13.13
N PHE A 34 2.85 4.12 13.81
CA PHE A 34 2.69 4.15 15.28
C PHE A 34 1.27 4.47 15.73
N GLY A 35 0.39 4.92 14.83
CA GLY A 35 -0.95 5.42 15.18
C GLY A 35 -0.93 6.81 15.80
N GLN A 36 0.21 7.50 15.78
CA GLN A 36 0.40 8.79 16.46
C GLN A 36 1.05 9.82 15.52
N PRO A 37 0.60 11.09 15.53
CA PRO A 37 1.15 12.12 14.64
C PRO A 37 2.53 12.63 15.06
N THR A 38 2.98 12.32 16.30
CA THR A 38 4.21 12.86 16.89
C THR A 38 5.07 11.76 17.49
N LEU A 39 6.37 11.75 17.14
CA LEU A 39 7.37 10.86 17.73
C LEU A 39 7.66 11.15 19.22
N GLU A 40 7.27 12.30 19.77
CA GLU A 40 7.48 12.61 21.19
C GLU A 40 6.73 11.62 22.10
N THR A 41 5.51 11.26 21.73
CA THR A 41 4.74 10.22 22.43
C THR A 41 5.46 8.87 22.35
N GLN A 42 6.00 8.54 21.18
CA GLN A 42 6.76 7.30 20.99
C GLN A 42 8.07 7.27 21.77
N TRP A 43 8.77 8.40 21.86
CA TRP A 43 9.97 8.56 22.69
C TRP A 43 9.66 8.28 24.16
N ARG A 44 8.55 8.80 24.67
CA ARG A 44 8.11 8.55 26.05
C ARG A 44 7.74 7.08 26.27
N ILE A 45 7.03 6.46 25.33
CA ILE A 45 6.69 5.03 25.37
C ILE A 45 7.97 4.17 25.40
N ILE A 46 8.97 4.48 24.57
CA ILE A 46 10.23 3.72 24.52
C ILE A 46 11.02 3.85 25.83
N ASN A 47 11.00 5.01 26.49
CA ASN A 47 11.69 5.18 27.77
C ASN A 47 10.98 4.49 28.95
N ASP A 48 9.71 4.09 28.79
CA ASP A 48 8.95 3.37 29.81
C ASP A 48 8.80 1.89 29.38
N ALA A 49 9.61 1.01 29.98
CA ALA A 49 9.65 -0.40 29.61
C ALA A 49 8.28 -1.12 29.75
N GLY A 50 7.45 -0.69 30.71
CA GLY A 50 6.11 -1.27 30.92
C GLY A 50 5.17 -0.91 29.78
N VAL A 51 5.09 0.37 29.43
CA VAL A 51 4.24 0.87 28.33
C VAL A 51 4.75 0.38 26.97
N PHE A 52 6.06 0.29 26.80
CA PHE A 52 6.68 -0.22 25.58
C PHE A 52 6.22 -1.64 25.24
N THR A 53 6.18 -2.53 26.23
CA THR A 53 5.78 -3.93 26.02
C THR A 53 4.32 -4.03 25.59
N GLN A 54 3.44 -3.23 26.20
CA GLN A 54 2.02 -3.18 25.85
C GLN A 54 1.80 -2.64 24.43
N GLU A 55 2.49 -1.57 24.05
CA GLU A 55 2.40 -1.00 22.70
C GLU A 55 3.01 -1.91 21.63
N LYS A 56 4.12 -2.59 21.96
CA LYS A 56 4.71 -3.63 21.10
C LYS A 56 3.73 -4.76 20.85
N GLU A 57 3.04 -5.24 21.89
CA GLU A 57 2.03 -6.29 21.72
C GLU A 57 0.86 -5.80 20.86
N ARG A 58 0.40 -4.57 21.07
CA ARG A 58 -0.65 -3.94 20.24
C ARG A 58 -0.24 -3.86 18.77
N LEU A 59 0.96 -3.37 18.48
CA LEU A 59 1.50 -3.28 17.12
C LEU A 59 1.70 -4.67 16.51
N SER A 60 2.22 -5.62 17.27
CA SER A 60 2.41 -7.00 16.81
C SER A 60 1.07 -7.68 16.48
N LYS A 61 0.02 -7.44 17.28
CA LYS A 61 -1.33 -7.92 16.98
C LYS A 61 -1.88 -7.26 15.72
N MET A 62 -1.75 -5.94 15.58
CA MET A 62 -2.23 -5.22 14.40
C MET A 62 -1.53 -5.69 13.12
N VAL A 63 -0.20 -5.76 13.12
CA VAL A 63 0.60 -6.25 11.99
C VAL A 63 0.27 -7.70 11.70
N GLY A 64 0.13 -8.55 12.74
CA GLY A 64 -0.27 -9.94 12.59
C GLY A 64 -1.65 -10.09 11.96
N THR A 65 -2.65 -9.33 12.40
CA THR A 65 -3.99 -9.33 11.81
C THR A 65 -3.96 -8.86 10.36
N VAL A 66 -3.22 -7.80 10.03
CA VAL A 66 -3.14 -7.31 8.64
C VAL A 66 -2.41 -8.32 7.74
N ASN A 67 -1.24 -8.83 8.17
CA ASN A 67 -0.45 -9.80 7.43
C ASN A 67 -1.16 -11.15 7.25
N VAL A 68 -1.88 -11.63 8.26
CA VAL A 68 -2.52 -12.94 8.19
C VAL A 68 -3.91 -12.82 7.57
N VAL A 69 -4.76 -11.90 8.04
CA VAL A 69 -6.17 -11.86 7.60
C VAL A 69 -6.30 -11.17 6.25
N VAL A 70 -5.79 -9.95 6.13
CA VAL A 70 -6.04 -9.12 4.93
C VAL A 70 -5.26 -9.66 3.74
N PHE A 71 -3.97 -9.97 3.90
CA PHE A 71 -3.16 -10.49 2.80
C PHE A 71 -3.60 -11.89 2.38
N HIS A 72 -3.91 -12.80 3.30
CA HIS A 72 -4.38 -14.14 2.93
C HIS A 72 -5.71 -14.05 2.17
N PHE A 73 -6.66 -13.25 2.65
CA PHE A 73 -7.94 -13.07 1.97
C PHE A 73 -7.76 -12.52 0.54
N GLN A 74 -6.88 -11.53 0.35
CA GLN A 74 -6.59 -10.99 -0.98
C GLN A 74 -5.84 -11.98 -1.88
N ALA A 75 -4.88 -12.73 -1.34
CA ALA A 75 -4.17 -13.76 -2.10
C ALA A 75 -5.14 -14.87 -2.57
N THR A 76 -6.05 -15.32 -1.70
CA THR A 76 -7.10 -16.28 -2.05
C THR A 76 -8.03 -15.72 -3.11
N LEU A 77 -8.45 -14.45 -3.00
CA LEU A 77 -9.33 -13.81 -3.97
C LEU A 77 -8.66 -13.67 -5.34
N LEU A 78 -7.38 -13.28 -5.38
CA LEU A 78 -6.61 -13.22 -6.62
C LEU A 78 -6.40 -14.60 -7.25
N LEU A 79 -6.13 -15.61 -6.43
CA LEU A 79 -5.96 -16.97 -6.92
C LEU A 79 -7.28 -17.53 -7.48
N ALA A 80 -8.39 -17.32 -6.77
CA ALA A 80 -9.71 -17.76 -7.21
C ALA A 80 -10.15 -17.07 -8.50
N THR A 81 -9.93 -15.75 -8.62
CA THR A 81 -10.24 -15.00 -9.85
C THR A 81 -9.36 -15.46 -11.02
N THR A 82 -8.07 -15.68 -10.78
CA THR A 82 -7.15 -16.22 -11.81
C THR A 82 -7.56 -17.62 -12.25
N ALA A 83 -7.90 -18.50 -11.29
CA ALA A 83 -8.39 -19.84 -11.60
C ALA A 83 -9.68 -19.79 -12.43
N ALA A 84 -10.65 -18.97 -12.02
CA ALA A 84 -11.89 -18.77 -12.77
C ALA A 84 -11.64 -18.28 -14.20
N PHE A 85 -10.69 -17.35 -14.41
CA PHE A 85 -10.34 -16.89 -15.76
C PHE A 85 -9.63 -17.95 -16.61
N ILE A 86 -8.93 -18.90 -16.00
CA ILE A 86 -8.26 -19.99 -16.72
C ILE A 86 -9.24 -21.11 -17.06
N THR A 87 -10.20 -21.40 -16.18
CA THR A 87 -11.09 -22.56 -16.32
C THR A 87 -12.39 -22.26 -17.06
N THR A 88 -12.77 -21.00 -17.20
CA THR A 88 -14.08 -20.62 -17.74
C THR A 88 -13.91 -20.01 -19.13
N ASP A 89 -14.45 -20.68 -20.15
CA ASP A 89 -14.57 -20.10 -21.48
C ASP A 89 -15.51 -18.88 -21.42
N PRO A 90 -15.14 -17.72 -22.01
CA PRO A 90 -15.95 -16.52 -21.92
C PRO A 90 -17.29 -16.75 -22.65
N PRO A 91 -18.45 -16.56 -21.97
CA PRO A 91 -19.76 -16.83 -22.57
C PRO A 91 -20.09 -15.86 -23.71
N GLU A 92 -19.47 -14.68 -23.76
CA GLU A 92 -19.51 -13.76 -24.89
C GLU A 92 -18.16 -13.04 -25.07
N ALA A 93 -17.62 -13.02 -26.30
CA ALA A 93 -16.37 -12.34 -26.63
C ALA A 93 -16.39 -10.80 -26.46
N GLY A 94 -17.58 -10.23 -26.20
CA GLY A 94 -17.82 -8.79 -26.13
C GLY A 94 -17.69 -8.17 -24.73
N ILE A 95 -18.15 -8.84 -23.67
CA ILE A 95 -18.34 -8.20 -22.36
C ILE A 95 -17.04 -8.06 -21.56
N LEU A 96 -16.11 -9.01 -21.67
CA LEU A 96 -14.81 -8.90 -21.01
C LEU A 96 -13.78 -9.82 -21.69
N ASN A 97 -12.93 -9.22 -22.51
CA ASN A 97 -11.93 -9.95 -23.29
C ASN A 97 -10.68 -10.23 -22.43
N TYR A 98 -10.78 -11.20 -21.52
CA TYR A 98 -9.70 -11.62 -20.62
C TYR A 98 -8.49 -12.21 -21.37
N THR A 99 -8.64 -12.53 -22.67
CA THR A 99 -7.60 -13.06 -23.55
C THR A 99 -6.57 -12.00 -23.98
N ARG A 100 -6.83 -10.71 -23.70
CA ARG A 100 -5.82 -9.66 -23.93
C ARG A 100 -4.70 -9.76 -22.89
N ARG A 101 -3.48 -9.40 -23.32
CA ARG A 101 -2.27 -9.42 -22.46
C ARG A 101 -2.36 -8.48 -21.24
N GLY A 102 -3.18 -7.44 -21.30
CA GLY A 102 -3.29 -6.40 -20.26
C GLY A 102 -3.71 -6.93 -18.88
N PRO A 103 -4.90 -7.56 -18.74
CA PRO A 103 -5.35 -8.16 -17.48
C PRO A 103 -4.35 -9.13 -16.87
N TYR A 104 -3.69 -9.96 -17.70
CA TYR A 104 -2.73 -10.95 -17.23
C TYR A 104 -1.48 -10.31 -16.60
N ILE A 105 -0.93 -9.26 -17.21
CA ILE A 105 0.21 -8.51 -16.66
C ILE A 105 -0.20 -7.79 -15.36
N CYS A 106 -1.41 -7.24 -15.31
CA CYS A 106 -1.95 -6.58 -14.11
C CYS A 106 -2.09 -7.55 -12.94
N LEU A 107 -2.60 -8.77 -13.19
CA LEU A 107 -2.73 -9.82 -12.17
C LEU A 107 -1.37 -10.28 -11.65
N ILE A 108 -0.41 -10.55 -12.54
CA ILE A 108 0.95 -10.95 -12.16
C ILE A 108 1.66 -9.82 -11.38
N ALA A 109 1.56 -8.57 -11.83
CA ALA A 109 2.15 -7.43 -11.15
C ALA A 109 1.56 -7.26 -9.74
N SER A 110 0.23 -7.38 -9.61
CA SER A 110 -0.45 -7.33 -8.31
C SER A 110 0.02 -8.46 -7.40
N PHE A 111 0.14 -9.68 -7.93
CA PHE A 111 0.61 -10.85 -7.18
C PHE A 111 2.03 -10.64 -6.61
N PHE A 112 2.97 -10.17 -7.42
CA PHE A 112 4.34 -9.90 -6.94
C PHE A 112 4.40 -8.74 -5.95
N LEU A 113 3.57 -7.70 -6.13
CA LEU A 113 3.44 -6.62 -5.14
C LEU A 113 2.93 -7.15 -3.80
N PHE A 114 1.92 -8.03 -3.79
CA PHE A 114 1.45 -8.69 -2.57
C PHE A 114 2.53 -9.56 -1.94
N LEU A 115 3.23 -10.38 -2.74
CA LEU A 115 4.29 -11.25 -2.25
C LEU A 115 5.41 -10.43 -1.58
N GLY A 116 5.84 -9.34 -2.21
CA GLY A 116 6.81 -8.42 -1.62
C GLY A 116 6.30 -7.78 -0.32
N GLY A 117 5.03 -7.38 -0.29
CA GLY A 117 4.35 -6.88 0.91
C GLY A 117 4.38 -7.87 2.08
N ILE A 118 4.07 -9.14 1.80
CA ILE A 118 4.08 -10.23 2.80
C ILE A 118 5.49 -10.48 3.33
N ILE A 119 6.50 -10.58 2.46
CA ILE A 119 7.88 -10.84 2.88
C ILE A 119 8.38 -9.73 3.81
N VAL A 120 8.18 -8.47 3.43
CA VAL A 120 8.57 -7.32 4.27
C VAL A 120 7.74 -7.27 5.55
N GLY A 121 6.43 -7.52 5.48
CA GLY A 121 5.56 -7.59 6.64
C GLY A 121 5.99 -8.64 7.66
N CYS A 122 6.36 -9.85 7.21
CA CYS A 122 6.88 -10.91 8.05
C CYS A 122 8.23 -10.55 8.67
N ALA A 123 9.15 -9.95 7.90
CA ALA A 123 10.43 -9.51 8.41
C ALA A 123 10.27 -8.42 9.49
N VAL A 124 9.35 -7.47 9.28
CA VAL A 124 9.01 -6.44 10.27
C VAL A 124 8.40 -7.05 11.53
N GLN A 125 7.47 -7.99 11.37
CA GLN A 125 6.86 -8.67 12.51
C GLN A 125 7.90 -9.44 13.34
N PHE A 126 8.80 -10.16 12.67
CA PHE A 126 9.90 -10.87 13.33
C PHE A 126 10.87 -9.92 14.04
N ALA A 127 11.18 -8.78 13.40
CA ALA A 127 11.99 -7.74 14.04
C ALA A 127 11.28 -7.22 15.29
N LEU A 128 10.01 -6.82 15.19
CA LEU A 128 9.22 -6.31 16.31
C LEU A 128 9.18 -7.30 17.48
N THR A 129 9.00 -8.60 17.24
CA THR A 129 8.99 -9.62 18.30
C THR A 129 10.35 -9.77 18.96
N SER A 130 11.45 -9.64 18.21
CA SER A 130 12.82 -9.86 18.70
C SER A 130 13.46 -8.62 19.34
N CYS A 131 12.92 -7.42 19.07
CA CYS A 131 13.49 -6.18 19.56
C CYS A 131 13.23 -5.93 21.06
N THR A 132 14.26 -5.50 21.78
CA THR A 132 14.15 -4.87 23.11
C THR A 132 14.03 -3.34 22.97
N SER A 133 13.53 -2.67 24.01
CA SER A 133 13.41 -1.21 24.00
C SER A 133 14.76 -0.51 23.82
N GLU A 134 15.79 -1.01 24.53
CA GLU A 134 17.16 -0.51 24.45
C GLU A 134 17.73 -0.67 23.03
N TRP A 135 17.51 -1.83 22.41
CA TRP A 135 17.98 -2.07 21.05
C TRP A 135 17.29 -1.16 20.03
N ILE A 136 15.97 -0.92 20.18
CA ILE A 136 15.24 0.01 19.32
C ILE A 136 15.77 1.44 19.47
N ARG A 137 16.01 1.86 20.71
CA ARG A 137 16.52 3.19 21.01
C ARG A 137 17.93 3.40 20.44
N ASP A 138 18.83 2.46 20.65
CA ASP A 138 20.26 2.65 20.35
C ASP A 138 20.60 2.29 18.90
N THR A 139 20.02 1.22 18.37
CA THR A 139 20.33 0.73 17.01
C THR A 139 19.43 1.36 15.97
N LEU A 140 18.12 1.32 16.21
CA LEU A 140 17.11 1.73 15.23
C LEU A 140 17.01 3.25 15.10
N MET A 141 17.14 3.93 16.24
CA MET A 141 16.86 5.35 16.34
C MET A 141 18.13 6.21 16.51
N GLY A 142 19.30 5.67 16.15
CA GLY A 142 20.58 6.37 16.23
C GLY A 142 20.75 7.50 15.21
N THR A 143 20.09 7.43 14.05
CA THR A 143 20.23 8.45 12.98
C THR A 143 18.89 8.80 12.33
N ARG A 144 18.79 10.03 11.76
CA ARG A 144 17.58 10.50 11.05
C ARG A 144 17.17 9.57 9.91
N PHE A 145 18.15 9.09 9.14
CA PHE A 145 17.92 8.20 8.01
C PHE A 145 17.30 6.87 8.47
N ARG A 146 17.82 6.27 9.55
CA ARG A 146 17.29 5.00 10.07
C ARG A 146 15.85 5.13 10.55
N VAL A 147 15.50 6.24 11.20
CA VAL A 147 14.11 6.53 11.60
C VAL A 147 13.19 6.54 10.37
N TRP A 148 13.59 7.23 9.31
CA TRP A 148 12.86 7.24 8.04
C TRP A 148 12.74 5.85 7.40
N THR A 149 13.84 5.10 7.35
CA THR A 149 13.83 3.74 6.82
C THR A 149 12.88 2.84 7.61
N MET A 150 12.84 2.96 8.93
CA MET A 150 11.97 2.14 9.77
C MET A 150 10.50 2.51 9.64
N MET A 151 10.18 3.81 9.57
CA MET A 151 8.82 4.26 9.29
C MET A 151 8.35 3.79 7.91
N LEU A 152 9.23 3.83 6.91
CA LEU A 152 8.95 3.25 5.59
C LEU A 152 8.78 1.74 5.65
N LEU A 153 9.62 1.02 6.39
CA LEU A 153 9.55 -0.43 6.53
C LEU A 153 8.24 -0.86 7.21
N LEU A 154 7.82 -0.15 8.27
CA LEU A 154 6.55 -0.40 8.96
C LEU A 154 5.34 0.00 8.12
N GLY A 155 5.44 1.10 7.37
CA GLY A 155 4.37 1.60 6.50
C GLY A 155 4.27 0.84 5.17
N TYR A 156 5.34 0.17 4.74
CA TYR A 156 5.41 -0.55 3.47
C TYR A 156 4.28 -1.57 3.26
N PRO A 157 3.96 -2.48 4.21
CA PRO A 157 2.87 -3.43 4.01
C PRO A 157 1.53 -2.72 3.75
N PHE A 158 1.25 -1.61 4.43
CA PHE A 158 0.04 -0.81 4.20
C PHE A 158 0.03 -0.17 2.82
N MET A 159 1.16 0.42 2.40
CA MET A 159 1.29 1.03 1.08
C MET A 159 1.19 -0.01 -0.04
N ALA A 160 1.82 -1.18 0.14
CA ALA A 160 1.75 -2.28 -0.81
C ALA A 160 0.30 -2.77 -0.99
N ILE A 161 -0.45 -2.94 0.11
CA ILE A 161 -1.88 -3.28 0.03
C ILE A 161 -2.66 -2.20 -0.71
N ALA A 162 -2.47 -0.92 -0.36
CA ALA A 162 -3.21 0.18 -0.98
C ALA A 162 -2.95 0.28 -2.49
N VAL A 163 -1.69 0.17 -2.91
CA VAL A 163 -1.30 0.18 -4.32
C VAL A 163 -1.86 -1.03 -5.04
N ALA A 164 -1.71 -2.23 -4.48
CA ALA A 164 -2.16 -3.44 -5.13
C ALA A 164 -3.70 -3.51 -5.24
N ALA A 165 -4.43 -3.03 -4.22
CA ALA A 165 -5.88 -2.87 -4.30
C ALA A 165 -6.29 -1.85 -5.39
N SER A 166 -5.57 -0.72 -5.49
CA SER A 166 -5.83 0.30 -6.52
C SER A 166 -5.61 -0.26 -7.93
N VAL A 167 -4.51 -0.98 -8.14
CA VAL A 167 -4.18 -1.63 -9.42
C VAL A 167 -5.26 -2.66 -9.79
N ASN A 168 -5.73 -3.44 -8.82
CA ASN A 168 -6.78 -4.43 -9.05
C ASN A 168 -8.12 -3.77 -9.45
N ILE A 169 -8.53 -2.70 -8.75
CA ILE A 169 -9.75 -1.94 -9.09
C ILE A 169 -9.64 -1.34 -10.50
N ILE A 170 -8.50 -0.75 -10.85
CA ILE A 170 -8.26 -0.19 -12.19
C ILE A 170 -8.30 -1.30 -13.26
N GLY A 171 -7.67 -2.45 -12.98
CA GLY A 171 -7.65 -3.60 -13.88
C GLY A 171 -9.04 -4.15 -14.19
N GLN A 172 -9.95 -4.14 -13.20
CA GLN A 172 -11.33 -4.61 -13.39
C GLN A 172 -12.26 -3.56 -14.03
N THR A 173 -11.99 -2.26 -13.83
CA THR A 173 -12.86 -1.18 -14.33
C THR A 173 -12.50 -0.70 -15.75
N ALA A 174 -11.24 -0.84 -16.17
CA ALA A 174 -10.79 -0.44 -17.50
C ALA A 174 -11.54 -1.16 -18.66
N PRO A 175 -11.82 -2.48 -18.60
CA PRO A 175 -12.60 -3.16 -19.63
C PRO A 175 -14.04 -2.66 -19.72
N LEU A 176 -14.67 -2.36 -18.57
CA LEU A 176 -16.05 -1.88 -18.50
C LEU A 176 -16.21 -0.49 -19.14
N LEU A 177 -15.26 0.40 -18.91
CA LEU A 177 -15.26 1.74 -19.53
C LEU A 177 -15.04 1.67 -21.05
N ALA A 178 -14.17 0.75 -21.50
CA ALA A 178 -13.97 0.52 -22.93
C ALA A 178 -15.25 -0.02 -23.61
N HIS A 179 -15.95 -0.96 -22.97
CA HIS A 179 -17.22 -1.49 -23.46
C HIS A 179 -18.34 -0.43 -23.50
N ARG A 180 -18.43 0.44 -22.49
CA ARG A 180 -19.41 1.53 -22.49
C ARG A 180 -19.18 2.50 -23.66
N SER A 181 -17.92 2.79 -23.97
CA SER A 181 -17.54 3.71 -25.05
C SER A 181 -17.86 3.16 -26.45
N SER A 182 -17.75 1.84 -26.67
CA SER A 182 -18.09 1.20 -27.95
C SER A 182 -19.60 1.18 -28.20
N LEU A 183 -20.42 0.96 -27.16
CA LEU A 183 -21.88 1.04 -27.27
C LEU A 183 -22.38 2.43 -27.66
N THR A 184 -21.82 3.50 -27.06
CA THR A 184 -22.14 4.88 -27.46
C THR A 184 -21.70 5.22 -28.89
N ARG A 185 -20.68 4.54 -29.42
CA ARG A 185 -20.22 4.77 -30.80
C ARG A 185 -21.09 4.03 -31.82
N SER A 186 -21.63 2.87 -31.45
CA SER A 186 -22.60 2.11 -32.27
C SER A 186 -23.96 2.82 -32.39
N PHE A 187 -24.39 3.53 -31.35
CA PHE A 187 -25.66 4.26 -31.34
C PHE A 187 -25.61 5.65 -32.00
N ARG A 188 -24.50 6.03 -32.64
CA ARG A 188 -24.47 7.28 -33.42
C ARG A 188 -25.17 6.97 -34.76
N PRO A 189 -26.41 7.44 -34.99
CA PRO A 189 -27.08 7.20 -36.26
C PRO A 189 -26.19 7.79 -37.35
N THR A 190 -25.79 6.95 -38.30
CA THR A 190 -25.28 7.40 -39.59
C THR A 190 -26.41 8.23 -40.20
N ASN A 191 -26.29 9.55 -40.09
CA ASN A 191 -27.08 10.49 -40.88
C ASN A 191 -26.75 10.18 -42.34
N GLY A 192 -27.54 9.27 -42.93
CA GLY A 192 -27.60 9.09 -44.35
C GLY A 192 -28.07 10.40 -44.95
N GLY A 193 -27.13 11.11 -45.57
CA GLY A 193 -27.45 12.24 -46.43
C GLY A 193 -28.34 11.72 -47.56
N MET A 194 -29.63 12.04 -47.49
CA MET A 194 -30.48 12.07 -48.67
C MET A 194 -30.04 13.29 -49.49
N GLU A 195 -29.11 13.08 -50.41
CA GLU A 195 -28.98 13.95 -51.57
C GLU A 195 -30.22 13.72 -52.44
N PHE A 196 -31.12 14.70 -52.42
CA PHE A 196 -32.22 14.78 -53.39
C PHE A 196 -31.68 15.41 -54.69
N PRO A 197 -32.14 14.91 -55.86
CA PRO A 197 -31.67 15.32 -57.18
C PRO A 197 -32.09 16.74 -57.58
#